data_AF-A0A924E6G3-F1
#
_entry.id   AF-A0A924E6G3-F1
#
_cell.length_a   1.000
_cell.length_b   1.000
_cell.length_c   1.000
_cell.angle_alpha   90.00
_cell.angle_beta   90.00
_cell.angle_gamma   90.00
#
_symmetry.space_group_name_H-M   'P 1'
#
loop_
_entity.id
_entity.type
_entity.pdbx_description
1 polymer ?
#
loop_
_entity_poly.entity_id
_entity_poly.type
_entity_poly.pdbx_seq_one_letter_code
_entity_poly.pdbx_strand_id
1 'polypeptide(L)' 'NVHKDATIVPMGDEDRTALKALLQEHHNETGSYRADLLLSNWSEAAERFVKIVPADSLVPAAPVATAAASK' A
#
# COMPACT_ATOMS: atom_id res chain seq x y z
N ASN A 1 -21.93 5.81 2.41
CA ASN A 1 -21.83 4.39 2.03
C ASN A 1 -20.44 3.89 2.44
N VAL A 2 -20.24 3.61 3.73
CA VAL A 2 -18.92 3.23 4.26
C VAL A 2 -18.85 1.71 4.27
N HIS A 3 -17.96 1.16 3.45
CA HIS A 3 -17.70 -0.28 3.39
C HIS A 3 -17.32 -0.78 4.79
N LYS A 4 -18.12 -1.70 5.32
CA LYS A 4 -18.13 -2.15 6.73
C LYS A 4 -17.01 -3.16 7.03
N ASP A 5 -16.16 -3.44 6.05
CA ASP A 5 -15.32 -4.63 5.99
C ASP A 5 -13.89 -4.27 5.56
N ALA A 6 -13.32 -3.21 6.13
CA ALA A 6 -11.95 -2.79 5.84
C ALA A 6 -11.14 -2.68 7.13
N THR A 7 -10.04 -3.42 7.20
CA THR A 7 -9.15 -3.45 8.35
C THR A 7 -8.01 -2.47 8.14
N ILE A 8 -7.74 -1.64 9.14
CA ILE A 8 -6.57 -0.77 9.18
C ILE A 8 -5.40 -1.59 9.73
N VAL A 9 -4.34 -1.71 8.93
CA VAL A 9 -3.10 -2.40 9.31
C VAL A 9 -1.92 -1.43 9.29
N PRO A 10 -0.93 -1.62 10.18
CA PRO A 10 0.27 -0.81 10.18
C PRO A 10 1.05 -1.01 8.88
N MET A 11 1.56 0.09 8.31
CA MET A 11 2.43 0.04 7.14
C MET A 11 3.84 -0.36 7.51
N GLY A 12 4.33 -1.46 6.91
CA GLY A 12 5.72 -1.87 7.00
C GLY A 12 6.64 -1.03 6.11
N ASP A 13 7.95 -1.22 6.23
CA ASP A 13 8.97 -0.45 5.49
C ASP A 13 8.89 -0.63 3.97
N GLU A 14 8.52 -1.83 3.50
CA GLU A 14 8.30 -2.10 2.06
C GLU A 14 7.10 -1.31 1.52
N ASP A 15 5.99 -1.27 2.27
CA ASP A 15 4.80 -0.49 1.91
C ASP A 15 5.11 1.01 1.84
N ARG A 16 5.94 1.51 2.78
CA ARG A 16 6.39 2.91 2.79
C ARG A 16 7.24 3.22 1.56
N THR A 17 8.15 2.33 1.20
CA THR A 17 9.01 2.49 0.03
C THR A 17 8.19 2.52 -1.27
N ALA A 18 7.24 1.59 -1.41
CA ALA A 18 6.34 1.55 -2.55
C ALA A 18 5.44 2.80 -2.64
N LEU A 19 4.88 3.24 -1.51
CA LEU A 19 4.04 4.44 -1.47
C LEU A 19 4.83 5.70 -1.84
N LYS A 20 6.08 5.80 -1.38
CA LYS A 20 6.96 6.93 -1.74
C LYS A 20 7.22 6.96 -3.24
N ALA A 21 7.51 5.82 -3.85
CA ALA A 21 7.74 5.74 -5.30
C ALA A 21 6.51 6.19 -6.11
N LEU A 22 5.31 5.76 -5.71
CA LEU A 22 4.05 6.20 -6.33
C LEU A 22 3.83 7.71 -6.21
N LEU A 23 4.15 8.30 -5.05
CA LEU A 23 4.06 9.75 -4.86
C LEU A 23 5.06 10.51 -5.75
N GLN A 24 6.26 9.97 -5.94
CA GLN A 24 7.27 10.55 -6.83
C GLN A 24 6.84 10.49 -8.29
N GLU A 25 6.32 9.35 -8.74
CA GLU A 25 5.76 9.19 -10.08
C GLU A 25 4.60 10.17 -10.30
N HIS A 26 3.64 10.21 -9.38
CA HIS A 26 2.52 11.13 -9.44
C HIS A 26 2.95 12.60 -9.47
N HIS A 27 3.94 13.00 -8.66
CA HIS A 27 4.50 14.33 -8.73
C HIS A 27 5.07 14.60 -10.12
N ASN A 28 5.88 13.69 -10.66
CA ASN A 28 6.51 13.85 -11.96
C ASN A 28 5.49 13.98 -13.10
N GLU A 29 4.39 13.23 -13.03
CA GLU A 29 3.35 13.25 -14.06
C GLU A 29 2.41 14.46 -13.96
N THR A 30 2.14 14.94 -12.74
CA THR A 30 1.09 15.97 -12.51
C THR A 30 1.60 17.32 -12.05
N GLY A 31 2.84 17.40 -11.57
CA GLY A 31 3.38 18.59 -10.90
C GLY A 31 2.68 18.91 -9.57
N SER A 32 2.09 17.92 -8.91
CA SER A 32 1.31 18.13 -7.69
C SER A 32 2.16 18.70 -6.54
N TYR A 33 1.91 19.96 -6.19
CA TYR A 33 2.51 20.61 -5.01
C TYR A 33 2.25 19.86 -3.70
N ARG A 34 1.11 19.17 -3.60
CA ARG A 34 0.81 18.32 -2.43
C ARG A 34 1.74 17.12 -2.35
N ALA A 35 2.05 16.49 -3.48
CA ALA A 35 2.99 15.39 -3.51
C ALA A 35 4.40 15.85 -3.15
N ASP A 36 4.80 17.04 -3.63
CA ASP A 36 6.06 17.68 -3.23
C ASP A 36 6.20 17.87 -1.71
N LEU A 37 5.17 18.42 -1.08
CA LEU A 37 5.15 18.64 0.37
C LEU A 37 5.24 17.33 1.16
N LEU A 38 4.53 16.30 0.72
CA LEU A 38 4.57 14.97 1.33
C LEU A 38 5.95 14.32 1.19
N LEU A 39 6.59 14.48 0.04
CA LEU A 39 7.94 13.94 -0.23
C LEU A 39 9.02 14.71 0.53
N SER A 40 8.86 16.02 0.69
CA SER A 40 9.80 16.90 1.41
C SER A 40 9.90 16.56 2.89
N ASN A 41 8.80 16.17 3.53
CA ASN A 41 8.75 15.75 4.94
C ASN A 41 8.33 14.28 5.09
N TRP A 42 8.91 13.40 4.25
CA TRP A 42 8.46 12.01 4.13
C TRP A 42 8.42 11.24 5.46
N SER A 43 9.41 11.42 6.35
CA SER A 43 9.48 10.68 7.61
C SER A 43 8.26 10.90 8.51
N GLU A 44 7.77 12.14 8.60
CA GLU A 44 6.58 12.49 9.40
C GLU A 44 5.29 12.21 8.61
N ALA A 45 5.31 12.46 7.29
CA ALA A 45 4.16 12.21 6.43
C ALA A 45 3.80 10.71 6.38
N ALA A 46 4.80 9.83 6.30
CA ALA A 46 4.66 8.37 6.25
C ALA A 46 3.91 7.81 7.46
N GLU A 47 4.06 8.41 8.64
CA GLU A 47 3.38 7.97 9.87
C GLU A 47 1.87 8.24 9.86
N ARG A 48 1.42 9.15 9.00
CA ARG A 48 0.01 9.52 8.88
C ARG A 48 -0.73 8.65 7.86
N PHE A 49 -0.01 7.87 7.06
CA PHE A 49 -0.62 6.94 6.12
C PHE A 49 -1.03 5.66 6.82
N VAL A 50 -2.21 5.17 6.46
CA VAL A 50 -2.77 3.91 6.96
C VAL A 50 -3.01 2.98 5.79
N LYS A 51 -2.56 1.73 5.92
CA LYS A 51 -2.88 0.70 4.94
C LYS A 51 -4.26 0.16 5.26
N ILE A 52 -5.16 0.28 4.29
CA ILE A 52 -6.51 -0.24 4.39
C ILE A 52 -6.54 -1.50 3.53
N VAL A 53 -6.82 -2.65 4.15
CA VAL A 53 -7.04 -3.91 3.45
C VAL A 53 -8.51 -4.31 3.54
N PRO A 54 -9.12 -4.82 2.46
CA PRO A 54 -10.43 -5.44 2.56
C PRO A 54 -10.36 -6.61 3.55
N ALA A 55 -11.36 -6.75 4.42
CA ALA A 55 -11.43 -7.79 5.43
C ALA A 55 -11.45 -9.20 4.82
N ASP A 56 -11.99 -9.33 3.60
CA ASP A 56 -12.03 -10.58 2.83
C ASP A 56 -10.63 -11.01 2.33
N SER A 57 -9.66 -10.09 2.25
CA SER A 57 -8.32 -10.35 1.71
C SER A 57 -7.28 -10.78 2.76
N LEU A 58 -7.69 -10.95 4.03
CA LEU A 58 -6.85 -11.54 5.09
C LEU A 58 -6.79 -13.08 5.03
N VAL A 59 -7.22 -13.69 3.93
CA VAL A 59 -6.93 -15.10 3.65
C VAL A 59 -5.40 -15.26 3.69
N PRO A 60 -4.84 -16.07 4.62
CA PRO A 60 -3.41 -16.33 4.62
C PRO A 60 -3.09 -16.86 3.22
N ALA A 61 -2.08 -16.29 2.56
CA ALA A 61 -1.62 -16.78 1.27
C ALA A 61 -1.48 -18.30 1.35
N ALA A 62 -2.50 -19.01 0.86
CA ALA A 62 -2.46 -20.45 0.75
C ALA A 62 -1.26 -20.73 -0.15
N PRO A 63 -0.37 -21.66 0.21
CA PRO A 63 0.80 -21.95 -0.59
C PRO A 63 0.30 -22.27 -2.01
N VAL A 64 0.61 -21.37 -2.95
CA VAL A 64 0.32 -21.58 -4.35
C VAL A 64 1.01 -22.89 -4.75
N ALA A 65 0.17 -23.84 -5.17
CA ALA A 65 0.50 -25.05 -5.90
C ALA A 65 1.38 -26.09 -5.18
N THR A 66 0.73 -26.98 -4.40
CA THR A 66 1.03 -28.41 -4.53
C THR A 66 -0.03 -29.07 -5.42
N ALA A 67 0.47 -29.91 -6.34
CA ALA A 67 -0.23 -30.96 -7.10
C ALA A 67 -1.14 -30.59 -8.29
N ALA A 68 -0.61 -30.85 -9.50
CA ALA A 68 -1.17 -31.74 -10.55
C ALA A 68 -0.42 -31.46 -11.88
N ALA A 69 0.05 -32.39 -12.71
CA ALA A 69 -0.13 -33.83 -12.79
C ALA A 69 0.94 -34.49 -13.72
N SER A 70 1.10 -35.80 -13.53
CA SER A 70 1.89 -36.82 -14.23
C SER A 70 1.83 -36.83 -15.77
N LYS A 71 2.92 -37.33 -16.39
CA LYS A 71 2.89 -38.61 -17.12
C LYS A 71 4.26 -39.28 -17.10
#